data_AF-H9F434-F1
#
_entry.id   AF-H9F434-F1
#
_cell.length_a   1.000
_cell.length_b   1.000
_cell.length_c   1.000
_cell.angle_alpha   90.00
_cell.angle_beta   90.00
_cell.angle_gamma   90.00
#
_symmetry.space_group_name_H-M   'P 1'
#
loop_
_entity.id
_entity.type
_entity.pdbx_description
1 polymer ?
#
loop_
_entity_poly.entity_id
_entity_poly.type
_entity_poly.pdbx_seq_one_letter_code
_entity_poly.pdbx_strand_id
1 'polypeptide(L)'
;VLGTNGRWVEADPQLRLMREVCRSHVRIAEAATLKPPPFLRGRYRLVRFEDLAREPLAEIRALYAFTGLSLTPQLEAWIHNITHGSGPGARREAFKTSSRNALNVSQAWRHALPFAKIRRVQELCTGALQLLGYRPVYSEDEQRNLALDLVLPRGLNGFIWASSTSSHPRH
;
A
#
# COMPACT_ATOMS: atom_id res chain seq x y z
N VAL A 1 -1.39 -6.65 -29.51
CA VAL A 1 -1.33 -5.17 -29.65
C VAL A 1 0.13 -4.77 -29.74
N LEU A 2 0.50 -3.97 -30.74
CA LEU A 2 1.85 -3.40 -30.89
C LEU A 2 2.01 -2.23 -29.91
N GLY A 3 3.12 -2.18 -29.17
CA GLY A 3 3.43 -1.04 -28.32
C GLY A 3 3.90 0.16 -29.15
N THR A 4 3.94 1.35 -28.55
CA THR A 4 4.39 2.61 -29.19
C THR A 4 5.81 2.56 -29.78
N ASN A 5 6.58 1.53 -29.43
CA ASN A 5 7.96 1.30 -29.87
C ASN A 5 8.08 0.12 -30.84
N GLY A 6 6.97 -0.35 -31.43
CA GLY A 6 6.96 -1.45 -32.41
C GLY A 6 7.26 -2.85 -31.83
N ARG A 7 7.47 -2.99 -30.52
CA ARG A 7 7.59 -4.30 -29.86
C ARG A 7 6.21 -4.88 -29.54
N TRP A 8 6.07 -6.19 -29.69
CA TRP A 8 4.95 -6.93 -29.15
C TRP A 8 4.81 -6.63 -27.65
N VAL A 9 3.63 -6.16 -27.22
CA VAL A 9 3.39 -5.76 -25.81
C VAL A 9 3.65 -6.92 -24.83
N GLU A 10 3.54 -8.17 -25.27
CA GLU A 10 3.87 -9.35 -24.45
C GLU A 10 5.38 -9.60 -24.28
N ALA A 11 6.21 -9.01 -25.15
CA ALA A 11 7.66 -9.07 -25.10
C ALA A 11 8.29 -7.88 -24.37
N ASP A 12 7.50 -6.98 -23.78
CA ASP A 12 8.01 -5.87 -22.97
C ASP A 12 8.57 -6.39 -21.63
N PRO A 13 9.90 -6.28 -21.39
CA PRO A 13 10.52 -6.74 -20.15
C PRO A 13 9.92 -6.09 -18.90
N GLN A 14 9.46 -4.84 -18.99
CA GLN A 14 8.86 -4.12 -17.86
C GLN A 14 7.50 -4.72 -17.48
N LEU A 15 6.70 -5.14 -18.46
CA LEU A 15 5.41 -5.79 -18.20
C LEU A 15 5.60 -7.22 -17.65
N ARG A 16 6.64 -7.93 -18.09
CA ARG A 16 7.00 -9.23 -17.50
C ARG A 16 7.38 -9.08 -16.03
N LEU A 17 8.19 -8.08 -15.68
CA LEU A 17 8.55 -7.77 -14.30
C LEU A 17 7.30 -7.45 -13.46
N MET A 18 6.42 -6.58 -13.96
CA MET A 18 5.19 -6.22 -13.24
C MET A 18 4.28 -7.42 -12.99
N ARG A 19 4.18 -8.36 -13.94
CA ARG A 19 3.42 -9.61 -13.74
C ARG A 19 3.94 -10.40 -12.54
N GLU A 20 5.26 -10.58 -12.43
CA GLU A 20 5.86 -11.32 -11.31
C GLU A 20 5.74 -10.56 -9.98
N VAL A 21 5.84 -9.22 -9.99
CA VAL A 21 5.58 -8.39 -8.80
C VAL A 21 4.15 -8.60 -8.29
N CYS A 22 3.16 -8.50 -9.16
CA CYS A 22 1.76 -8.66 -8.76
C CYS A 22 1.44 -10.10 -8.31
N ARG A 23 2.01 -11.10 -8.99
CA ARG A 23 1.92 -12.51 -8.56
C ARG A 23 2.54 -12.73 -7.18
N SER A 24 3.69 -12.10 -6.91
CA SER A 24 4.35 -12.15 -5.61
C SER A 24 3.48 -11.55 -4.51
N HIS A 25 2.90 -10.37 -4.74
CA HIS A 25 2.00 -9.73 -3.76
C HIS A 25 0.78 -10.60 -3.42
N VAL A 26 0.14 -11.23 -4.41
CA VAL A 26 -0.97 -12.16 -4.17
C VAL A 26 -0.51 -13.32 -3.29
N ARG A 27 0.59 -13.99 -3.65
CA ARG A 27 1.11 -15.14 -2.89
C ARG A 27 1.44 -14.78 -1.45
N ILE A 28 2.10 -13.64 -1.23
CA ILE A 28 2.46 -13.16 0.11
C ILE A 28 1.20 -12.88 0.94
N ALA A 29 0.24 -12.15 0.35
CA ALA A 29 -1.01 -11.81 1.03
C ALA A 29 -1.84 -13.06 1.36
N GLU A 30 -1.99 -14.01 0.43
CA GLU A 30 -2.73 -15.25 0.67
C GLU A 30 -2.03 -16.16 1.70
N ALA A 31 -0.71 -16.30 1.61
CA ALA A 31 0.06 -17.09 2.57
C ALA A 31 -0.06 -16.53 3.99
N ALA A 32 -0.15 -15.21 4.12
CA ALA A 32 -0.28 -14.56 5.42
C ALA A 32 -1.72 -14.51 5.95
N THR A 33 -2.73 -14.45 5.07
CA THR A 33 -4.12 -14.19 5.49
C THR A 33 -5.05 -15.41 5.36
N LEU A 34 -4.90 -16.22 4.31
CA LEU A 34 -5.79 -17.36 4.04
C LEU A 34 -5.25 -18.67 4.63
N LYS A 35 -3.93 -18.88 4.53
CA LYS A 35 -3.27 -20.12 4.99
C LYS A 35 -2.05 -19.82 5.87
N PRO A 36 -2.18 -19.02 6.95
CA PRO A 36 -1.04 -18.65 7.78
C PRO A 36 -0.46 -19.90 8.46
N PRO A 37 0.83 -20.22 8.24
CA PRO A 37 1.51 -21.22 9.05
C PRO A 37 1.45 -20.79 10.53
N PRO A 38 1.44 -21.75 11.48
CA PRO A 38 1.24 -21.45 12.90
C PRO A 38 2.19 -20.37 13.44
N PHE A 39 3.42 -20.34 12.92
CA PHE A 39 4.42 -19.39 13.34
C PHE A 39 4.13 -17.93 12.91
N LEU A 40 3.30 -17.66 11.90
CA LEU A 40 2.96 -16.27 11.51
C LEU A 40 1.77 -15.69 12.28
N ARG A 41 1.00 -16.53 12.98
CA ARG A 41 -0.18 -16.09 13.71
C ARG A 41 0.20 -15.10 14.81
N GLY A 42 -0.39 -13.91 14.78
CA GLY A 42 -0.05 -12.81 15.70
C GLY A 42 1.36 -12.22 15.52
N ARG A 43 2.16 -12.69 14.55
CA ARG A 43 3.54 -12.23 14.28
C ARG A 43 3.75 -11.64 12.90
N TYR A 44 2.72 -11.67 12.05
CA TYR A 44 2.67 -10.96 10.79
C TYR A 44 1.65 -9.81 10.89
N ARG A 45 1.90 -8.70 10.21
CA ARG A 45 0.92 -7.63 9.98
C ARG A 45 1.09 -7.10 8.56
N LEU A 46 0.03 -7.15 7.76
CA LEU A 46 0.01 -6.52 6.45
C LEU A 46 -0.21 -5.01 6.61
N VAL A 47 0.67 -4.20 6.04
CA VAL A 47 0.57 -2.74 6.03
C VAL A 47 0.45 -2.26 4.60
N ARG A 48 -0.62 -1.52 4.31
CA ARG A 48 -0.82 -0.87 3.03
C ARG A 48 -0.25 0.54 3.08
N PHE A 49 0.61 0.87 2.13
CA PHE A 49 1.33 2.15 2.10
C PHE A 49 0.38 3.35 2.10
N GLU A 50 -0.73 3.26 1.37
CA GLU A 50 -1.70 4.35 1.26
C GLU A 50 -2.44 4.62 2.57
N ASP A 51 -2.72 3.60 3.38
CA ASP A 51 -3.32 3.79 4.71
C ASP A 51 -2.34 4.52 5.63
N LEU A 52 -1.06 4.12 5.60
CA LEU A 52 0.01 4.77 6.36
C LEU A 52 0.26 6.21 5.90
N ALA A 53 0.16 6.48 4.60
CA ALA A 53 0.33 7.83 4.07
C ALA A 53 -0.85 8.76 4.40
N ARG A 54 -2.06 8.20 4.47
CA ARG A 54 -3.30 8.95 4.78
C ARG A 54 -3.43 9.24 6.26
N GLU A 55 -3.18 8.25 7.12
CA GLU A 55 -3.33 8.35 8.58
C GLU A 55 -2.05 7.91 9.33
N PRO A 56 -0.93 8.65 9.20
CA PRO A 56 0.38 8.19 9.68
C PRO A 56 0.42 7.87 11.17
N LEU A 57 -0.15 8.74 12.00
CA LEU A 57 -0.13 8.55 13.45
C LEU A 57 -0.98 7.35 13.88
N ALA A 58 -2.16 7.15 13.27
CA ALA A 58 -3.02 6.02 13.62
C ALA A 58 -2.37 4.68 13.23
N GLU A 59 -1.81 4.59 12.01
CA GLU A 59 -1.16 3.37 11.54
C GLU A 59 0.13 3.05 12.32
N ILE A 60 0.96 4.06 12.65
CA ILE A 60 2.17 3.82 13.44
C ILE A 60 1.82 3.42 14.88
N ARG A 61 0.80 4.03 15.50
CA ARG A 61 0.32 3.60 16.82
C ARG A 61 -0.12 2.13 16.80
N ALA A 62 -0.89 1.74 15.78
CA ALA A 62 -1.30 0.35 15.62
C ALA A 62 -0.10 -0.60 15.38
N LEU A 63 0.94 -0.15 14.66
CA LEU A 63 2.17 -0.92 14.44
C LEU A 63 3.00 -1.11 15.72
N TYR A 64 3.14 -0.07 16.53
CA TYR A 64 3.84 -0.16 17.81
C TYR A 64 3.07 -1.03 18.82
N ALA A 65 1.75 -0.86 18.90
CA ALA A 65 0.92 -1.72 19.74
C ALA A 65 1.05 -3.19 19.32
N PHE A 66 1.10 -3.47 18.01
CA PHE A 66 1.31 -4.82 17.48
C PHE A 66 2.66 -5.43 17.91
N THR A 67 3.72 -4.63 18.07
CA THR A 67 5.03 -5.09 18.53
C THR A 67 5.22 -5.02 20.05
N GLY A 68 4.21 -4.58 20.82
CA GLY A 68 4.31 -4.39 22.26
C GLY A 68 5.17 -3.17 22.66
N LEU A 69 5.36 -2.21 21.75
CA LEU A 69 6.10 -0.98 21.98
C LEU A 69 5.14 0.20 22.25
N SER A 70 5.67 1.24 22.90
CA SER A 70 4.96 2.51 23.14
C SER A 70 5.56 3.61 22.29
N LEU A 71 4.72 4.47 21.69
CA LEU A 71 5.20 5.70 21.05
C LEU A 71 5.52 6.75 22.10
N THR A 72 6.60 7.48 21.88
CA THR A 72 6.91 8.68 22.66
C THR A 72 6.25 9.91 22.02
N PRO A 73 5.87 10.93 22.81
CA PRO A 73 5.35 12.18 22.27
C PRO A 73 6.29 12.85 21.25
N GLN A 74 7.61 12.73 21.45
CA GLN A 74 8.61 13.28 20.54
C GLN A 74 8.59 12.57 19.18
N LEU A 75 8.43 11.24 19.19
CA LEU A 75 8.33 10.47 17.96
C LEU A 75 7.02 10.78 17.22
N GLU A 76 5.90 10.91 17.94
CA GLU A 76 4.63 11.32 17.33
C GLU A 76 4.75 12.69 16.64
N ALA A 77 5.33 13.67 17.32
CA ALA A 77 5.57 15.00 16.75
C ALA A 77 6.48 14.92 15.51
N TRP A 78 7.55 14.11 15.56
CA TRP A 78 8.45 13.92 14.43
C TRP A 78 7.75 13.26 13.23
N ILE A 79 6.95 12.22 13.44
CA ILE A 79 6.17 11.54 12.39
C ILE A 79 5.21 12.52 11.74
N HIS A 80 4.48 13.30 12.53
CA HIS A 80 3.57 14.31 12.02
C HIS A 80 4.33 15.32 11.14
N ASN A 81 5.43 15.88 11.64
CA ASN A 81 6.20 16.90 10.94
C ASN A 81 6.84 16.41 9.63
N ILE A 82 7.26 15.14 9.56
CA ILE A 82 7.87 14.60 8.34
C ILE A 82 6.85 14.17 7.28
N THR A 83 5.60 13.92 7.67
CA THR A 83 4.50 13.47 6.78
C THR A 83 3.53 14.56 6.33
N HIS A 84 3.58 15.74 6.98
CA HIS A 84 2.77 16.92 6.67
C HIS A 84 3.59 18.05 6.05
N GLY A 85 4.72 17.73 5.43
CA GLY A 85 5.52 18.70 4.70
C GLY A 85 4.84 19.22 3.44
N SER A 86 5.52 20.13 2.74
CA SER A 86 5.00 20.73 1.50
C SER A 86 5.40 19.91 0.27
N GLY A 87 4.40 19.47 -0.50
CA GLY A 87 4.61 18.85 -1.82
C GLY A 87 5.31 17.48 -1.79
N PRO A 88 5.71 16.95 -2.96
CA PRO A 88 6.27 15.60 -3.10
C PRO A 88 7.80 15.50 -2.84
N GLY A 89 8.46 16.61 -2.53
CA GLY A 89 9.91 16.72 -2.37
C GLY A 89 10.67 16.88 -3.70
N ALA A 90 11.95 17.25 -3.62
CA ALA A 90 12.79 17.46 -4.81
C ALA A 90 13.39 16.14 -5.33
N ARG A 91 13.69 16.06 -6.64
CA ARG A 91 14.31 14.86 -7.25
C ARG A 91 15.64 14.47 -6.60
N ARG A 92 16.45 15.47 -6.19
CA ARG A 92 17.74 15.28 -5.47
C ARG A 92 17.57 14.69 -4.07
N GLU A 93 16.34 14.65 -3.56
CA GLU A 93 15.99 14.08 -2.27
C GLU A 93 15.38 12.68 -2.44
N ALA A 94 15.43 12.08 -3.63
CA ALA A 94 15.07 10.69 -3.80
C ALA A 94 15.76 9.83 -2.72
N PHE A 95 14.99 8.99 -2.04
CA PHE A 95 15.44 8.12 -0.94
C PHE A 95 15.89 8.83 0.35
N LYS A 96 15.75 10.16 0.46
CA LYS A 96 15.96 10.89 1.72
C LYS A 96 14.67 10.96 2.52
N THR A 97 14.78 10.84 3.83
CA THR A 97 13.72 11.15 4.79
C THR A 97 13.62 12.66 4.97
N SER A 98 13.06 13.35 3.97
CA SER A 98 12.72 14.77 4.04
C SER A 98 11.22 14.95 4.33
N SER A 99 10.85 16.09 4.93
CA SER A 99 9.45 16.42 5.19
C SER A 99 8.69 16.61 3.88
N ARG A 100 7.62 15.84 3.68
CA ARG A 100 6.78 15.82 2.47
C ARG A 100 5.33 15.61 2.83
N ASN A 101 4.42 15.97 1.93
CA ASN A 101 3.02 15.62 2.08
C ASN A 101 2.83 14.14 1.68
N ALA A 102 2.71 13.25 2.67
CA ALA A 102 2.63 11.81 2.44
C ALA A 102 1.44 11.41 1.56
N LEU A 103 0.28 12.05 1.76
CA LEU A 103 -0.91 11.81 0.97
C LEU A 103 -0.68 12.17 -0.51
N ASN A 104 -0.13 13.34 -0.80
CA ASN A 104 0.18 13.75 -2.17
C ASN A 104 1.20 12.82 -2.83
N VAL A 105 2.23 12.40 -2.09
CA VAL A 105 3.21 11.42 -2.57
C VAL A 105 2.54 10.10 -2.94
N SER A 106 1.61 9.61 -2.12
CA SER A 106 0.89 8.35 -2.39
C SER A 106 0.04 8.40 -3.67
N GLN A 107 -0.44 9.58 -4.06
CA GLN A 107 -1.30 9.78 -5.23
C GLN A 107 -0.55 10.31 -6.47
N ALA A 108 0.75 10.61 -6.38
CA ALA A 108 1.51 11.28 -7.45
C ALA A 108 1.46 10.54 -8.80
N TRP A 109 1.38 9.20 -8.78
CA TRP A 109 1.26 8.38 -9.97
C TRP A 109 0.05 8.73 -10.85
N ARG A 110 -1.04 9.24 -10.24
CA ARG A 110 -2.28 9.62 -10.95
C ARG A 110 -2.08 10.67 -12.02
N HIS A 111 -1.12 11.57 -11.84
CA HIS A 111 -0.80 12.58 -12.84
C HIS A 111 0.49 12.28 -13.60
N ALA A 112 1.42 11.54 -13.00
CA ALA A 112 2.74 11.26 -13.57
C ALA A 112 2.74 10.17 -14.65
N LEU A 113 1.77 9.24 -14.61
CA LEU A 113 1.74 8.09 -15.52
C LEU A 113 0.63 8.23 -16.58
N PRO A 114 0.89 7.87 -17.85
CA PRO A 114 -0.16 7.81 -18.88
C PRO A 114 -1.21 6.75 -18.57
N PHE A 115 -2.48 7.05 -18.83
CA PHE A 115 -3.60 6.12 -18.58
C PHE A 115 -3.46 4.78 -19.30
N ALA A 116 -2.92 4.76 -20.52
CA ALA A 116 -2.64 3.52 -21.24
C ALA A 116 -1.71 2.55 -20.46
N LYS A 117 -0.74 3.09 -19.70
CA LYS A 117 0.12 2.26 -18.83
C LYS A 117 -0.64 1.77 -17.61
N ILE A 118 -1.45 2.63 -16.98
CA ILE A 118 -2.29 2.25 -15.83
C ILE A 118 -3.25 1.13 -16.20
N ARG A 119 -3.97 1.27 -17.31
CA ARG A 119 -4.88 0.22 -17.82
C ARG A 119 -4.15 -1.11 -17.97
N ARG A 120 -2.95 -1.10 -18.56
CA ARG A 120 -2.17 -2.33 -18.74
C ARG A 120 -1.74 -2.97 -17.42
N VAL A 121 -1.33 -2.16 -16.43
CA VAL A 121 -1.02 -2.66 -15.08
C VAL A 121 -2.26 -3.27 -14.44
N GLN A 122 -3.42 -2.62 -14.53
CA GLN A 122 -4.68 -3.14 -13.97
C GLN A 122 -5.09 -4.48 -14.58
N GLU A 123 -4.94 -4.65 -15.89
CA GLU A 123 -5.18 -5.93 -16.59
C GLU A 123 -4.25 -7.05 -16.09
N LEU A 124 -2.96 -6.73 -15.89
CA LEU A 124 -1.97 -7.71 -15.42
C LEU A 124 -2.12 -8.04 -13.94
N CYS A 125 -2.57 -7.08 -13.14
CA CYS A 125 -2.55 -7.14 -11.69
C CYS A 125 -3.96 -7.19 -11.08
N THR A 126 -4.98 -7.56 -11.85
CA THR A 126 -6.38 -7.54 -11.40
C THR A 126 -6.58 -8.29 -10.08
N GLY A 127 -6.03 -9.50 -9.97
CA GLY A 127 -6.12 -10.29 -8.73
C GLY A 127 -5.42 -9.63 -7.53
N ALA A 128 -4.26 -8.98 -7.75
CA ALA A 128 -3.56 -8.27 -6.69
C ALA A 128 -4.33 -7.02 -6.23
N LEU A 129 -4.85 -6.24 -7.18
CA LEU A 129 -5.63 -5.05 -6.89
C LEU A 129 -6.90 -5.40 -6.10
N GLN A 130 -7.63 -6.43 -6.53
CA GLN A 130 -8.83 -6.88 -5.84
C GLN A 130 -8.53 -7.39 -4.43
N LEU A 131 -7.52 -8.25 -4.27
CA LEU A 131 -7.15 -8.84 -2.98
C LEU A 131 -6.68 -7.77 -1.97
N LEU A 132 -5.96 -6.76 -2.43
CA LEU A 132 -5.40 -5.69 -1.59
C LEU A 132 -6.32 -4.47 -1.43
N GLY A 133 -7.53 -4.54 -2.00
CA GLY A 133 -8.56 -3.50 -1.84
C GLY A 133 -8.26 -2.22 -2.62
N TYR A 134 -7.76 -2.34 -3.84
CA TYR A 134 -7.59 -1.22 -4.77
C TYR A 134 -8.69 -1.22 -5.84
N ARG A 135 -9.35 -0.07 -6.00
CA ARG A 135 -10.35 0.16 -7.04
C ARG A 135 -9.66 0.52 -8.37
N PRO A 136 -9.99 -0.14 -9.48
CA PRO A 136 -9.49 0.24 -10.79
C PRO A 136 -10.13 1.55 -11.29
N VAL A 137 -9.42 2.23 -12.18
CA VAL A 137 -9.92 3.37 -12.96
C VAL A 137 -10.14 2.97 -14.42
N TYR A 138 -11.19 3.52 -15.03
CA TYR A 138 -11.64 3.19 -16.38
C TYR A 138 -11.50 4.34 -17.38
N SER A 139 -11.15 5.53 -16.89
CA SER A 139 -10.85 6.69 -17.73
C SER A 139 -9.67 7.50 -17.18
N GLU A 140 -9.12 8.37 -18.03
CA GLU A 140 -8.10 9.34 -17.62
C GLU A 140 -8.66 10.35 -16.60
N ASP A 141 -9.94 10.71 -16.73
CA ASP A 141 -10.63 11.58 -15.77
C ASP A 141 -10.71 10.94 -14.38
N GLU A 142 -11.10 9.67 -14.30
CA GLU A 142 -11.10 8.92 -13.03
C GLU A 142 -9.68 8.80 -12.46
N GLN A 143 -8.68 8.54 -13.30
CA GLN A 143 -7.29 8.50 -12.88
C GLN A 143 -6.86 9.83 -12.24
N ARG A 144 -7.14 10.96 -12.90
CA ARG A 144 -6.70 12.30 -12.46
C ARG A 144 -7.54 12.89 -11.34
N ASN A 145 -8.73 12.33 -11.07
CA ASN A 145 -9.61 12.80 -10.02
C ASN A 145 -9.10 12.39 -8.62
N LEU A 146 -8.39 13.29 -7.94
CA LEU A 146 -7.89 13.05 -6.58
C LEU A 146 -8.99 12.92 -5.51
N ALA A 147 -10.22 13.37 -5.80
CA ALA A 147 -11.36 13.19 -4.90
C ALA A 147 -11.97 11.78 -5.01
N LEU A 148 -11.70 11.04 -6.09
CA LEU A 148 -12.11 9.65 -6.22
C LEU A 148 -11.20 8.77 -5.37
N ASP A 149 -11.76 8.17 -4.31
CA ASP A 149 -11.01 7.20 -3.52
C ASP A 149 -10.79 5.90 -4.32
N LEU A 150 -9.52 5.54 -4.48
CA LEU A 150 -9.11 4.28 -5.13
C LEU A 150 -8.68 3.22 -4.13
N VAL A 151 -8.73 3.55 -2.84
CA VAL A 151 -8.33 2.67 -1.75
C VAL A 151 -9.59 2.26 -1.01
N LEU A 152 -10.00 1.00 -1.16
CA LEU A 152 -11.17 0.48 -0.47
C LEU A 152 -10.84 0.26 1.01
N PRO A 153 -11.82 0.43 1.93
CA PRO A 153 -11.64 0.05 3.32
C PRO A 153 -11.13 -1.39 3.41
N ARG A 154 -10.22 -1.64 4.35
CA ARG A 154 -9.89 -3.02 4.71
C ARG A 154 -11.20 -3.68 5.13
N GLY A 155 -11.64 -4.70 4.41
CA GLY A 155 -12.91 -5.38 4.73
C GLY A 155 -12.94 -5.78 6.21
N LEU A 156 -14.12 -5.81 6.83
CA LEU A 156 -14.29 -6.04 8.28
C LEU A 156 -13.76 -7.41 8.79
N ASN A 157 -13.36 -8.32 7.88
CA ASN A 157 -12.63 -9.57 8.19
C ASN A 157 -11.11 -9.50 7.90
N GLY A 158 -10.62 -8.30 7.60
CA GLY A 158 -9.25 -8.01 7.21
C GLY A 158 -8.32 -8.02 8.40
N PHE A 159 -7.86 -9.22 8.74
CA PHE A 159 -6.73 -9.46 9.63
C PHE A 159 -6.92 -8.96 11.07
N ILE A 160 -7.99 -9.42 11.72
CA ILE A 160 -8.10 -9.37 13.18
C ILE A 160 -7.53 -10.68 13.71
N TRP A 161 -6.24 -10.68 14.09
CA TRP A 161 -5.85 -11.57 15.18
C TRP A 161 -6.46 -10.94 16.42
N ALA A 162 -7.56 -11.53 16.92
CA ALA A 162 -8.04 -11.21 18.24
C ALA A 162 -6.83 -11.31 19.17
N SER A 163 -6.49 -10.20 19.81
CA SER A 163 -5.45 -10.10 20.82
C SER A 163 -5.63 -11.28 21.78
N SER A 164 -4.57 -12.04 22.01
CA SER A 164 -4.52 -13.03 23.08
C SER A 164 -4.46 -12.31 24.43
N THR A 165 -5.54 -11.64 24.78
CA THR A 165 -5.82 -11.10 26.11
C THR A 165 -7.22 -11.53 26.51
N SER A 166 -7.46 -12.83 26.54
CA SER A 166 -8.34 -13.42 27.54
C SER A 166 -7.44 -13.95 28.66
N SER A 167 -7.27 -13.08 29.65
CA SER A 167 -6.75 -13.39 30.98
C SER A 167 -7.25 -14.75 31.48
N HIS A 168 -6.34 -15.69 31.70
CA HIS A 168 -6.60 -16.78 32.64
C HIS A 168 -6.67 -16.20 34.06
N PRO A 169 -7.78 -16.35 34.80
CA PRO A 169 -7.74 -16.19 36.24
C PRO A 169 -6.93 -17.37 36.79
N ARG A 170 -5.86 -17.06 37.53
CA ARG A 170 -5.23 -18.03 38.41
C ARG A 170 -6.22 -18.39 39.52
N HIS A 171 -6.57 -19.66 39.64
CA HIS A 171 -6.93 -20.32 40.88
C HIS A 171 -6.27 -21.70 40.89
#